data_AF-A0A8H5YZ35-F1
#
_entry.id   AF-A0A8H5YZ35-F1
#
_cell.length_a   1.000
_cell.length_b   1.000
_cell.length_c   1.000
_cell.angle_alpha   90.00
_cell.angle_beta   90.00
_cell.angle_gamma   90.00
#
_symmetry.space_group_name_H-M   'P 1'
#
loop_
_entity.id
_entity.type
_entity.pdbx_description
1 polymer ?
#
loop_
_entity_poly.entity_id
_entity_poly.type
_entity_poly.pdbx_seq_one_letter_code
_entity_poly.pdbx_strand_id
1 'polypeptide(L)'
;MADQKDRWSTNAYQHSASFVPKLATKVVQWLDLQKDDVLLDIGCGDGILNAEFAKILAQGSGSMHGVDSSASMIEAARELCKGSQNATFDVLDATQLVSKPELQKGAFTKVFSNAAMHWILRPEDTRAQFFKGIYASLAPGGSFVFEMGGFGNVSEMRTAALSAVGRRIGMEAALAADPWFFPDEAWVTKALQDAGFVVERAEREWRPTPTDKGGVEGWIRLMASQFIDAIPDEKEREEAVQECVGVLREHDIIMPEHDALVLSYSHLAKLPRANDALQTLKKVASLVKPIMRARNWKVRELAEFYPEQHNLLGLNINRGAKICLRLRHAGDKNQFMPIESVVDTMLHELSHIVHGPHDAKFHALWDQLRDEHEGLVLKGYTGEGFLSEGRRLGGSRIPPLEARRVAREAAEKRRARPGTGSGKRLGGSAPRPGEDIRRVIADAAERRSRILKGCGTDNLSETQIRNISDNATKNGFRTQAEEDEANDAAIAQALWELVQEDKSVEYGNSYIAPTADNPTGNGGGSVIPHRGPGAVRDESKVTTG
;
A
#
# COMPACT_ATOMS: atom_id res chain seq x y z
N MET A 1 -16.40 29.57 33.20
CA MET A 1 -15.79 28.83 32.06
C MET A 1 -14.44 28.35 32.55
N ALA A 2 -14.08 27.09 32.34
CA ALA A 2 -12.70 26.66 32.60
C ALA A 2 -11.80 27.24 31.50
N ASP A 3 -10.64 27.80 31.86
CA ASP A 3 -9.65 28.24 30.88
C ASP A 3 -9.23 27.03 30.05
N GLN A 4 -9.62 27.02 28.78
CA GLN A 4 -9.27 25.95 27.87
C GLN A 4 -7.82 26.19 27.43
N LYS A 5 -6.89 25.54 28.14
CA LYS A 5 -5.44 25.59 27.88
C LYS A 5 -5.15 25.52 26.38
N ASP A 6 -4.54 26.55 25.81
CA ASP A 6 -4.09 26.52 24.41
C ASP A 6 -3.02 25.43 24.29
N ARG A 7 -3.35 24.36 23.55
CA ARG A 7 -2.47 23.20 23.33
C ARG A 7 -1.69 23.30 22.04
N TRP A 8 -2.02 24.28 21.20
CA TRP A 8 -1.38 24.49 19.93
C TRP A 8 -0.22 25.47 20.07
N SER A 9 0.85 25.23 19.32
CA SER A 9 1.88 26.23 19.07
C SER A 9 2.45 25.98 17.68
N THR A 10 2.78 27.05 16.96
CA THR A 10 3.30 26.96 15.59
C THR A 10 4.53 26.06 15.51
N ASN A 11 5.43 26.12 16.51
CA ASN A 11 6.63 25.28 16.54
C ASN A 11 6.29 23.78 16.70
N ALA A 12 5.41 23.42 17.65
CA ALA A 12 5.01 22.02 17.83
C ALA A 12 4.26 21.47 16.60
N TYR A 13 3.40 22.30 15.99
CA TYR A 13 2.65 21.98 14.77
C TYR A 13 3.59 21.79 13.57
N GLN A 14 4.52 22.72 13.33
CA GLN A 14 5.52 22.59 12.26
C GLN A 14 6.56 21.48 12.51
N HIS A 15 6.72 21.02 13.75
CA HIS A 15 7.60 19.88 14.07
C HIS A 15 6.95 18.51 13.87
N SER A 16 5.63 18.41 14.09
CA SER A 16 4.92 17.11 14.20
C SER A 16 3.75 16.92 13.22
N ALA A 17 3.32 17.99 12.53
CA ALA A 17 2.13 18.02 11.68
C ALA A 17 2.27 18.95 10.45
N SER A 18 3.50 19.28 10.03
CA SER A 18 3.76 20.19 8.89
C SER A 18 3.26 19.65 7.54
N PHE A 19 2.91 18.37 7.49
CA PHE A 19 2.26 17.73 6.34
C PHE A 19 0.83 18.21 6.10
N VAL A 20 0.10 18.68 7.13
CA VAL A 20 -1.35 18.95 7.03
C VAL A 20 -1.69 20.00 5.95
N PRO A 21 -1.02 21.17 5.85
CA PRO A 21 -1.27 22.11 4.76
C PRO A 21 -0.78 21.58 3.40
N LYS A 22 0.33 20.82 3.39
CA LYS A 22 0.96 20.29 2.15
C LYS A 22 0.09 19.24 1.46
N LEU A 23 -0.78 18.55 2.20
CA LEU A 23 -1.66 17.50 1.69
C LEU A 23 -3.06 17.99 1.27
N ALA A 24 -3.40 19.26 1.50
CA ALA A 24 -4.72 19.83 1.21
C ALA A 24 -5.04 20.01 -0.30
N THR A 25 -4.24 19.42 -1.19
CA THR A 25 -4.27 19.69 -2.65
C THR A 25 -5.63 19.39 -3.29
N LYS A 26 -6.30 18.30 -2.89
CA LYS A 26 -7.60 17.88 -3.44
C LYS A 26 -8.75 18.77 -2.97
N VAL A 27 -8.81 19.06 -1.68
CA VAL A 27 -9.87 19.90 -1.11
C VAL A 27 -9.74 21.36 -1.56
N VAL A 28 -8.51 21.85 -1.78
CA VAL A 28 -8.25 23.16 -2.41
C VAL A 28 -8.69 23.17 -3.89
N GLN A 29 -8.54 22.08 -4.64
CA GLN A 29 -9.10 21.97 -6.00
C GLN A 29 -10.63 21.99 -6.01
N TRP A 30 -11.29 21.44 -4.98
CA TRP A 30 -12.76 21.50 -4.85
C TRP A 30 -13.25 22.87 -4.38
N LEU A 31 -12.44 23.59 -3.61
CA LEU A 31 -12.74 24.96 -3.22
C LEU A 31 -12.85 25.86 -4.46
N ASP A 32 -12.02 25.61 -5.48
CA ASP A 32 -11.98 26.36 -6.75
C ASP A 32 -12.07 27.88 -6.52
N LEU A 33 -11.14 28.39 -5.69
CA LEU A 33 -11.15 29.75 -5.20
C LEU A 33 -10.86 30.74 -6.35
N GLN A 34 -11.81 31.63 -6.62
CA GLN A 34 -11.70 32.67 -7.61
C GLN A 34 -11.26 33.99 -6.97
N LYS A 35 -10.64 34.85 -7.78
CA LYS A 35 -10.10 36.16 -7.37
C LYS A 35 -11.11 37.17 -6.81
N ASP A 36 -12.41 36.91 -6.95
CA ASP A 36 -13.51 37.79 -6.52
C ASP A 36 -14.37 37.14 -5.42
N ASP A 37 -13.93 36.01 -4.85
CA ASP A 37 -14.63 35.33 -3.76
C ASP A 37 -14.49 36.04 -2.40
N VAL A 38 -15.46 35.79 -1.51
CA VAL A 38 -15.41 36.18 -0.10
C VAL A 38 -15.36 34.91 0.73
N LEU A 39 -14.19 34.59 1.28
CA LEU A 39 -13.88 33.30 1.90
C LEU A 39 -13.90 33.37 3.43
N LEU A 40 -14.65 32.48 4.09
CA LEU A 40 -14.49 32.17 5.52
C LEU A 40 -13.70 30.86 5.66
N ASP A 41 -12.58 30.88 6.38
CA ASP A 41 -11.82 29.66 6.69
C ASP A 41 -11.96 29.31 8.17
N ILE A 42 -12.45 28.11 8.46
CA ILE A 42 -12.81 27.63 9.80
C ILE A 42 -11.77 26.62 10.28
N GLY A 43 -11.02 27.02 11.32
CA GLY A 43 -9.83 26.31 11.79
C GLY A 43 -8.62 26.59 10.90
N CYS A 44 -8.33 27.87 10.66
CA CYS A 44 -7.28 28.29 9.73
C CYS A 44 -5.85 27.99 10.23
N GLY A 45 -5.67 27.63 11.50
CA GLY A 45 -4.35 27.34 12.07
C GLY A 45 -3.37 28.51 11.91
N ASP A 46 -2.11 28.18 11.55
CA ASP A 46 -1.02 29.13 11.39
C ASP A 46 -1.05 29.93 10.06
N GLY A 47 -2.13 29.84 9.30
CA GLY A 47 -2.37 30.71 8.15
C GLY A 47 -1.70 30.30 6.83
N ILE A 48 -1.06 29.11 6.76
CA ILE A 48 -0.27 28.71 5.57
C ILE A 48 -1.12 28.63 4.29
N LEU A 49 -2.32 28.05 4.35
CA LEU A 49 -3.22 28.02 3.19
C LEU A 49 -3.77 29.43 2.88
N ASN A 50 -4.04 30.21 3.94
CA ASN A 50 -4.57 31.56 3.88
C ASN A 50 -3.61 32.52 3.17
N ALA A 51 -2.30 32.35 3.38
CA ALA A 51 -1.27 33.10 2.67
C ALA A 51 -1.28 32.85 1.15
N GLU A 52 -1.64 31.66 0.69
CA GLU A 52 -1.81 31.36 -0.74
C GLU A 52 -3.18 31.85 -1.27
N PHE A 53 -4.26 31.64 -0.51
CA PHE A 53 -5.59 32.15 -0.86
C PHE A 53 -5.60 33.67 -1.01
N ALA A 54 -4.95 34.41 -0.10
CA ALA A 54 -4.84 35.86 -0.18
C ALA A 54 -4.19 36.34 -1.49
N LYS A 55 -3.21 35.61 -2.05
CA LYS A 55 -2.56 35.95 -3.34
C LYS A 55 -3.49 35.74 -4.54
N ILE A 56 -4.43 34.78 -4.46
CA ILE A 56 -5.45 34.56 -5.50
C ILE A 56 -6.47 35.70 -5.43
N LEU A 57 -7.00 35.96 -4.24
CA LEU A 57 -8.00 36.99 -3.97
C LEU A 57 -7.49 38.41 -4.28
N ALA A 58 -6.19 38.68 -4.09
CA ALA A 58 -5.58 39.97 -4.42
C ALA A 58 -5.49 40.27 -5.94
N GLN A 59 -5.84 39.31 -6.81
CA GLN A 59 -5.92 39.51 -8.26
C GLN A 59 -7.28 40.12 -8.69
N GLY A 60 -8.21 40.28 -7.76
CA GLY A 60 -9.55 40.81 -7.99
C GLY A 60 -10.04 41.64 -6.81
N SER A 61 -11.33 41.53 -6.52
CA SER A 61 -12.02 42.20 -5.40
C SER A 61 -12.22 41.28 -4.18
N GLY A 62 -11.70 40.06 -4.24
CA GLY A 62 -11.91 39.03 -3.24
C GLY A 62 -11.21 39.30 -1.90
N SER A 63 -11.77 38.73 -0.84
CA SER A 63 -11.27 38.88 0.54
C SER A 63 -11.50 37.64 1.37
N MET A 64 -10.83 37.54 2.52
CA MET A 64 -10.97 36.39 3.41
C MET A 64 -10.92 36.73 4.89
N HIS A 65 -11.58 35.88 5.67
CA HIS A 65 -11.59 35.88 7.12
C HIS A 65 -11.24 34.47 7.63
N GLY A 66 -10.15 34.33 8.37
CA GLY A 66 -9.76 33.08 9.04
C GLY A 66 -10.17 33.09 10.51
N VAL A 67 -10.70 31.98 11.00
CA VAL A 67 -11.01 31.82 12.42
C VAL A 67 -10.39 30.55 13.00
N ASP A 68 -9.89 30.64 14.22
CA ASP A 68 -9.36 29.49 14.97
C ASP A 68 -9.60 29.70 16.47
N SER A 69 -9.74 28.60 17.20
CA SER A 69 -9.85 28.59 18.67
C SER A 69 -8.56 29.00 19.38
N SER A 70 -7.39 28.81 18.74
CA SER A 70 -6.08 29.08 19.33
C SER A 70 -5.62 30.51 19.04
N ALA A 71 -5.35 31.27 20.11
CA ALA A 71 -4.82 32.63 20.00
C ALA A 71 -3.42 32.65 19.38
N SER A 72 -2.57 31.69 19.73
CA SER A 72 -1.20 31.58 19.18
C SER A 72 -1.18 31.25 17.68
N MET A 73 -2.14 30.45 17.20
CA MET A 73 -2.34 30.19 15.77
C MET A 73 -2.78 31.45 15.02
N ILE A 74 -3.73 32.22 15.57
CA ILE A 74 -4.20 33.48 14.97
C ILE A 74 -3.10 34.55 14.95
N GLU A 75 -2.25 34.63 15.98
CA GLU A 75 -1.07 35.51 15.96
C GLU A 75 -0.09 35.13 14.84
N ALA A 76 0.20 33.84 14.66
CA ALA A 76 1.05 33.35 13.56
C ALA A 76 0.43 33.63 12.18
N ALA A 77 -0.86 33.39 12.00
CA ALA A 77 -1.57 33.66 10.75
C ALA A 77 -1.56 35.16 10.39
N ARG A 78 -1.76 36.04 11.39
CA ARG A 78 -1.69 37.51 11.25
C ARG A 78 -0.29 37.98 10.84
N GLU A 79 0.78 37.43 11.41
CA GLU A 79 2.15 37.81 11.02
C GLU A 79 2.52 37.27 9.64
N LEU A 80 2.12 36.04 9.31
CA LEU A 80 2.36 35.43 7.99
C LEU A 80 1.63 36.18 6.87
N CYS A 81 0.40 36.64 7.13
CA CYS A 81 -0.44 37.35 6.16
C CYS A 81 -0.37 38.89 6.28
N LYS A 82 0.58 39.45 7.04
CA LYS A 82 0.69 40.88 7.36
C LYS A 82 0.78 41.82 6.15
N GLY A 83 1.24 41.32 5.00
CA GLY A 83 1.28 42.07 3.74
C GLY A 83 -0.04 42.06 2.95
N SER A 84 -1.02 41.24 3.34
CA SER A 84 -2.25 40.98 2.60
C SER A 84 -3.42 41.80 3.16
N GLN A 85 -3.72 42.94 2.55
CA GLN A 85 -4.82 43.83 2.97
C GLN A 85 -6.23 43.19 2.87
N ASN A 86 -6.34 42.09 2.13
CA ASN A 86 -7.57 41.35 1.91
C ASN A 86 -7.74 40.12 2.83
N ALA A 87 -6.85 39.92 3.80
CA ALA A 87 -6.93 38.83 4.77
C ALA A 87 -7.10 39.36 6.20
N THR A 88 -8.07 38.81 6.93
CA THR A 88 -8.33 39.13 8.34
C THR A 88 -8.44 37.84 9.15
N PHE A 89 -8.15 37.90 10.45
CA PHE A 89 -8.09 36.71 11.31
C PHE A 89 -8.56 37.05 12.72
N ASP A 90 -9.42 36.21 13.31
CA ASP A 90 -9.92 36.39 14.67
C ASP A 90 -10.00 35.07 15.47
N VAL A 91 -9.81 35.18 16.79
CA VAL A 91 -9.93 34.05 17.72
C VAL A 91 -11.41 33.75 17.95
N LEU A 92 -11.83 32.54 17.58
CA LEU A 92 -13.20 32.06 17.71
C LEU A 92 -13.23 30.53 17.81
N ASP A 93 -13.80 30.01 18.88
CA ASP A 93 -14.30 28.63 18.91
C ASP A 93 -15.46 28.51 17.91
N ALA A 94 -15.25 27.73 16.86
CA ALA A 94 -16.23 27.51 15.81
C ALA A 94 -17.50 26.79 16.31
N THR A 95 -17.50 26.12 17.47
CA THR A 95 -18.74 25.62 18.08
C THR A 95 -19.73 26.75 18.40
N GLN A 96 -19.22 27.98 18.57
CA GLN A 96 -19.95 29.21 18.85
C GLN A 96 -20.13 30.10 17.60
N LEU A 97 -19.90 29.60 16.38
CA LEU A 97 -20.01 30.40 15.14
C LEU A 97 -21.36 31.14 15.01
N VAL A 98 -22.45 30.50 15.42
CA VAL A 98 -23.81 31.09 15.44
C VAL A 98 -23.96 32.29 16.38
N SER A 99 -23.08 32.46 17.36
CA SER A 99 -23.12 33.57 18.31
C SER A 99 -22.34 34.81 17.84
N LYS A 100 -21.88 34.84 16.58
CA LYS A 100 -21.11 35.94 15.97
C LYS A 100 -21.91 36.62 14.85
N PRO A 101 -22.78 37.60 15.15
CA PRO A 101 -23.65 38.25 14.15
C PRO A 101 -22.91 38.85 12.96
N GLU A 102 -21.64 39.20 13.12
CA GLU A 102 -20.75 39.67 12.06
C GLU A 102 -20.50 38.63 10.97
N LEU A 103 -20.44 37.34 11.32
CA LEU A 103 -20.23 36.22 10.40
C LEU A 103 -21.54 35.59 9.89
N GLN A 104 -22.68 35.92 10.49
CA GLN A 104 -23.99 35.32 10.20
C GLN A 104 -24.86 36.15 9.21
N LYS A 105 -24.20 36.85 8.28
CA LYS A 105 -24.84 37.83 7.38
C LYS A 105 -25.16 37.31 5.97
N GLY A 106 -24.89 36.05 5.67
CA GLY A 106 -24.97 35.52 4.31
C GLY A 106 -24.04 36.26 3.32
N ALA A 107 -22.80 36.53 3.74
CA ALA A 107 -21.86 37.40 3.01
C ALA A 107 -20.71 36.65 2.32
N PHE A 108 -20.43 35.41 2.73
CA PHE A 108 -19.33 34.61 2.19
C PHE A 108 -19.78 33.84 0.94
N THR A 109 -19.04 33.95 -0.17
CA THR A 109 -19.30 33.10 -1.35
C THR A 109 -18.78 31.68 -1.15
N LYS A 110 -17.76 31.51 -0.29
CA LYS A 110 -17.17 30.22 0.04
C LYS A 110 -16.89 30.10 1.54
N VAL A 111 -17.15 28.93 2.11
CA VAL A 111 -16.65 28.54 3.43
C VAL A 111 -15.71 27.34 3.23
N PHE A 112 -14.58 27.36 3.91
CA PHE A 112 -13.57 26.31 3.88
C PHE A 112 -13.27 25.80 5.29
N SER A 113 -12.83 24.55 5.40
CA SER A 113 -12.20 24.03 6.62
C SER A 113 -11.30 22.85 6.28
N ASN A 114 -10.04 22.87 6.72
CA ASN A 114 -9.10 21.78 6.50
C ASN A 114 -8.58 21.25 7.83
N ALA A 115 -8.75 19.94 8.07
CA ALA A 115 -8.26 19.23 9.24
C ALA A 115 -8.70 19.76 10.63
N ALA A 116 -9.76 20.59 10.71
CA ALA A 116 -10.27 21.14 11.97
C ALA A 116 -11.59 20.53 12.46
N MET A 117 -12.51 20.16 11.55
CA MET A 117 -13.88 19.77 11.94
C MET A 117 -13.99 18.53 12.84
N HIS A 118 -13.01 17.64 12.86
CA HIS A 118 -13.04 16.45 13.73
C HIS A 118 -12.82 16.78 15.22
N TRP A 119 -12.29 17.97 15.52
CA TRP A 119 -12.24 18.54 16.87
C TRP A 119 -13.54 19.32 17.16
N ILE A 120 -13.96 20.18 16.22
CA ILE A 120 -15.11 21.08 16.38
C ILE A 120 -16.42 20.28 16.56
N LEU A 121 -16.59 19.18 15.84
CA LEU A 121 -17.76 18.30 15.93
C LEU A 121 -17.70 17.32 17.11
N ARG A 122 -16.73 17.43 18.01
CA ARG A 122 -16.62 16.49 19.16
C ARG A 122 -17.77 16.63 20.17
N PRO A 123 -18.18 17.82 20.63
CA PRO A 123 -19.38 18.00 21.45
C PRO A 123 -20.62 17.72 20.59
N GLU A 124 -21.55 16.90 21.08
CA GLU A 124 -22.71 16.45 20.29
C GLU A 124 -23.79 17.52 20.16
N ASP A 125 -24.00 18.26 21.25
CA ASP A 125 -24.93 19.37 21.40
C ASP A 125 -24.64 20.53 20.43
N THR A 126 -23.37 20.75 20.07
CA THR A 126 -22.97 21.85 19.18
C THR A 126 -22.95 21.50 17.69
N ARG A 127 -23.04 20.21 17.30
CA ARG A 127 -22.93 19.78 15.89
C ARG A 127 -23.99 20.44 14.99
N ALA A 128 -25.25 20.42 15.42
CA ALA A 128 -26.36 20.93 14.62
C ALA A 128 -26.32 22.46 14.46
N GLN A 129 -25.87 23.20 15.48
CA GLN A 129 -25.70 24.65 15.38
C GLN A 129 -24.49 25.03 14.52
N PHE A 130 -23.40 24.26 14.56
CA PHE A 130 -22.23 24.47 13.71
C PHE A 130 -22.59 24.50 12.22
N PHE A 131 -23.25 23.45 11.71
CA PHE A 131 -23.65 23.40 10.29
C PHE A 131 -24.67 24.49 9.92
N LYS A 132 -25.60 24.84 10.82
CA LYS A 132 -26.53 25.97 10.63
C LYS A 132 -25.79 27.31 10.56
N GLY A 133 -24.74 27.50 11.38
CA GLY A 133 -23.92 28.71 11.38
C GLY A 133 -23.12 28.88 10.10
N ILE A 134 -22.64 27.78 9.52
CA ILE A 134 -22.00 27.79 8.20
C ILE A 134 -23.02 28.13 7.11
N TYR A 135 -24.19 27.48 7.11
CA TYR A 135 -25.26 27.77 6.16
C TYR A 135 -25.71 29.25 6.21
N ALA A 136 -25.83 29.83 7.40
CA ALA A 136 -26.20 31.24 7.59
C ALA A 136 -25.06 32.24 7.30
N SER A 137 -23.80 31.80 7.26
CA SER A 137 -22.67 32.65 6.84
C SER A 137 -22.58 32.81 5.31
N LEU A 138 -23.06 31.81 4.57
CA LEU A 138 -22.97 31.76 3.11
C LEU A 138 -24.00 32.66 2.42
N ALA A 139 -23.54 33.34 1.38
CA ALA A 139 -24.41 34.01 0.41
C ALA A 139 -25.23 32.98 -0.38
N PRO A 140 -26.39 33.35 -0.94
CA PRO A 140 -27.18 32.46 -1.79
C PRO A 140 -26.35 31.90 -2.97
N GLY A 141 -26.28 30.57 -3.07
CA GLY A 141 -25.45 29.87 -4.06
C GLY A 141 -23.98 29.70 -3.69
N GLY A 142 -23.55 30.12 -2.50
CA GLY A 142 -22.20 29.89 -2.00
C GLY A 142 -21.91 28.44 -1.62
N SER A 143 -20.63 28.05 -1.66
CA SER A 143 -20.18 26.66 -1.48
C SER A 143 -19.47 26.44 -0.15
N PHE A 144 -19.81 25.37 0.57
CA PHE A 144 -19.02 24.87 1.71
C PHE A 144 -18.17 23.67 1.28
N VAL A 145 -16.85 23.74 1.49
CA VAL A 145 -15.90 22.71 1.08
C VAL A 145 -14.94 22.40 2.24
N PHE A 146 -14.76 21.13 2.60
CA PHE A 146 -13.92 20.77 3.75
C PHE A 146 -13.26 19.39 3.62
N GLU A 147 -12.18 19.19 4.37
CA GLU A 147 -11.53 17.89 4.60
C GLU A 147 -11.30 17.68 6.10
N MET A 148 -11.60 16.48 6.61
CA MET A 148 -11.45 16.13 8.03
C MET A 148 -11.18 14.63 8.19
N GLY A 149 -10.73 14.21 9.39
CA GLY A 149 -10.67 12.79 9.73
C GLY A 149 -12.04 12.14 9.65
N GLY A 150 -12.23 11.24 8.70
CA GLY A 150 -13.45 10.42 8.57
C GLY A 150 -13.38 9.12 9.37
N PHE A 151 -14.47 8.36 9.39
CA PHE A 151 -14.56 7.09 10.12
C PHE A 151 -13.40 6.16 9.78
N GLY A 152 -12.74 5.64 10.83
CA GLY A 152 -11.52 4.82 10.74
C GLY A 152 -10.20 5.59 10.83
N ASN A 153 -10.22 6.93 10.80
CA ASN A 153 -9.01 7.75 10.90
C ASN A 153 -8.21 7.44 12.19
N VAL A 154 -6.90 7.28 12.04
CA VAL A 154 -5.91 7.03 13.11
C VAL A 154 -6.34 5.99 14.17
N SER A 155 -7.04 4.93 13.73
CA SER A 155 -7.66 3.93 14.63
C SER A 155 -6.67 3.28 15.59
N GLU A 156 -5.46 2.98 15.12
CA GLU A 156 -4.36 2.41 15.92
C GLU A 156 -3.93 3.41 17.01
N MET A 157 -3.64 4.66 16.62
CA MET A 157 -3.20 5.73 17.53
C MET A 157 -4.25 5.99 18.62
N ARG A 158 -5.53 6.07 18.22
CA ARG A 158 -6.67 6.28 19.11
C ARG A 158 -6.86 5.10 20.07
N THR A 159 -6.70 3.87 19.59
CA THR A 159 -6.83 2.65 20.41
C THR A 159 -5.70 2.55 21.44
N ALA A 160 -4.46 2.84 21.05
CA ALA A 160 -3.32 2.86 21.97
C ALA A 160 -3.47 3.94 23.04
N ALA A 161 -3.90 5.16 22.66
CA ALA A 161 -4.21 6.23 23.61
C ALA A 161 -5.33 5.84 24.58
N LEU A 162 -6.46 5.31 24.08
CA LEU A 162 -7.56 4.80 24.91
C LEU A 162 -7.12 3.69 25.86
N SER A 163 -6.24 2.78 25.42
CA SER A 163 -5.70 1.70 26.25
C SER A 163 -4.80 2.24 27.37
N ALA A 164 -3.80 3.04 27.02
CA ALA A 164 -2.81 3.56 27.96
C ALA A 164 -3.44 4.53 28.98
N VAL A 165 -4.36 5.39 28.55
CA VAL A 165 -5.09 6.30 29.46
C VAL A 165 -6.17 5.56 30.24
N GLY A 166 -6.96 4.71 29.57
CA GLY A 166 -8.06 3.96 30.17
C GLY A 166 -7.62 3.00 31.28
N ARG A 167 -6.41 2.44 31.24
CA ARG A 167 -5.87 1.61 32.34
C ARG A 167 -5.42 2.41 33.57
N ARG A 168 -5.30 3.74 33.48
CA ARG A 168 -4.92 4.64 34.57
C ARG A 168 -6.11 5.32 35.21
N ILE A 169 -6.99 5.91 34.39
CA ILE A 169 -8.14 6.71 34.87
C ILE A 169 -9.51 6.03 34.65
N GLY A 170 -9.53 4.81 34.11
CA GLY A 170 -10.76 4.12 33.71
C GLY A 170 -11.20 4.46 32.28
N MET A 171 -11.80 3.49 31.59
CA MET A 171 -12.18 3.62 30.18
C MET A 171 -13.25 4.71 29.94
N GLU A 172 -14.17 4.91 30.88
CA GLU A 172 -15.19 5.97 30.79
C GLU A 172 -14.56 7.37 30.76
N ALA A 173 -13.62 7.66 31.65
CA ALA A 173 -12.91 8.93 31.69
C ALA A 173 -11.99 9.10 30.46
N ALA A 174 -11.37 8.02 29.97
CA ALA A 174 -10.58 8.06 28.73
C ALA A 174 -11.45 8.36 27.50
N LEU A 175 -12.63 7.75 27.37
CA LEU A 175 -13.59 8.04 26.30
C LEU A 175 -14.17 9.47 26.39
N ALA A 176 -14.34 10.00 27.60
CA ALA A 176 -14.71 11.40 27.81
C ALA A 176 -13.60 12.37 27.37
N ALA A 177 -12.33 12.02 27.61
CA ALA A 177 -11.15 12.79 27.21
C ALA A 177 -10.77 12.67 25.72
N ASP A 178 -11.32 11.69 25.00
CA ASP A 178 -11.13 11.52 23.56
C ASP A 178 -11.56 12.78 22.81
N PRO A 179 -10.67 13.45 22.07
CA PRO A 179 -10.98 14.75 21.47
C PRO A 179 -11.62 14.66 20.08
N TRP A 180 -11.85 13.45 19.52
CA TRP A 180 -12.17 13.29 18.11
C TRP A 180 -13.54 12.70 17.81
N PHE A 181 -14.23 13.35 16.86
CA PHE A 181 -15.38 12.80 16.16
C PHE A 181 -15.03 12.53 14.70
N PHE A 182 -15.12 11.25 14.31
CA PHE A 182 -14.76 10.75 12.98
C PHE A 182 -15.99 10.10 12.32
N PRO A 183 -16.88 10.90 11.69
CA PRO A 183 -18.09 10.42 11.03
C PRO A 183 -17.80 9.72 9.69
N ASP A 184 -18.74 8.93 9.22
CA ASP A 184 -18.74 8.42 7.84
C ASP A 184 -19.43 9.40 6.86
N GLU A 185 -19.38 9.05 5.58
CA GLU A 185 -19.92 9.85 4.48
C GLU A 185 -21.45 9.99 4.56
N ALA A 186 -22.14 8.97 5.08
CA ALA A 186 -23.59 8.97 5.24
C ALA A 186 -24.02 9.94 6.36
N TRP A 187 -23.32 9.92 7.50
CA TRP A 187 -23.56 10.84 8.60
C TRP A 187 -23.34 12.29 8.18
N VAL A 188 -22.21 12.59 7.52
CA VAL A 188 -21.89 13.98 7.16
C VAL A 188 -22.80 14.50 6.04
N THR A 189 -23.17 13.65 5.08
CA THR A 189 -24.17 13.99 4.04
C THR A 189 -25.50 14.36 4.68
N LYS A 190 -25.97 13.55 5.65
CA LYS A 190 -27.21 13.84 6.37
C LYS A 190 -27.11 15.14 7.18
N ALA A 191 -26.02 15.36 7.91
CA ALA A 191 -25.85 16.56 8.73
C ALA A 191 -25.84 17.86 7.90
N LEU A 192 -25.26 17.81 6.69
CA LEU A 192 -25.30 18.90 5.71
C LEU A 192 -26.73 19.11 5.17
N GLN A 193 -27.42 18.05 4.79
CA GLN A 193 -28.81 18.11 4.30
C GLN A 193 -29.78 18.65 5.37
N ASP A 194 -29.66 18.18 6.62
CA ASP A 194 -30.45 18.66 7.76
C ASP A 194 -30.22 20.17 8.05
N ALA A 195 -29.06 20.72 7.65
CA ALA A 195 -28.74 22.14 7.75
C ALA A 195 -29.19 22.97 6.53
N GLY A 196 -29.61 22.34 5.43
CA GLY A 196 -30.12 22.98 4.22
C GLY A 196 -29.23 22.84 2.97
N PHE A 197 -28.08 22.16 3.04
CA PHE A 197 -27.17 22.02 1.92
C PHE A 197 -27.63 20.97 0.88
N VAL A 198 -27.38 21.27 -0.39
CA VAL A 198 -27.30 20.24 -1.45
C VAL A 198 -25.87 19.70 -1.47
N VAL A 199 -25.71 18.42 -1.20
CA VAL A 199 -24.39 17.76 -1.17
C VAL A 199 -24.06 17.25 -2.57
N GLU A 200 -23.16 17.95 -3.26
CA GLU A 200 -22.70 17.55 -4.61
C GLU A 200 -21.74 16.35 -4.57
N ARG A 201 -20.86 16.31 -3.57
CA ARG A 201 -19.83 15.27 -3.42
C ARG A 201 -19.46 15.06 -1.95
N ALA A 202 -19.37 13.80 -1.55
CA ALA A 202 -18.79 13.37 -0.29
C ALA A 202 -18.01 12.07 -0.56
N GLU A 203 -16.76 12.01 -0.12
CA GLU A 203 -15.92 10.82 -0.26
C GLU A 203 -14.90 10.74 0.89
N ARG A 204 -14.34 9.56 1.09
CA ARG A 204 -13.27 9.30 2.06
C ARG A 204 -12.12 8.63 1.32
N GLU A 205 -10.92 9.17 1.53
CA GLU A 205 -9.69 8.68 0.92
C GLU A 205 -8.77 8.12 2.01
N TRP A 206 -8.18 6.96 1.76
CA TRP A 206 -7.12 6.44 2.62
C TRP A 206 -5.80 7.10 2.24
N ARG A 207 -5.30 8.00 3.10
CA ARG A 207 -4.07 8.77 2.87
C ARG A 207 -3.03 8.50 3.98
N PRO A 208 -2.30 7.36 3.93
CA PRO A 208 -1.26 7.06 4.90
C PRO A 208 -0.16 8.12 4.80
N THR A 209 0.18 8.75 5.93
CA THR A 209 1.08 9.90 5.96
C THR A 209 2.29 9.59 6.85
N PRO A 210 3.53 9.65 6.32
CA PRO A 210 4.74 9.53 7.14
C PRO A 210 4.78 10.61 8.22
N THR A 211 5.20 10.26 9.43
CA THR A 211 5.38 11.22 10.52
C THR A 211 6.54 12.17 10.22
N ASP A 212 6.41 13.44 10.59
CA ASP A 212 7.50 14.41 10.58
C ASP A 212 8.59 14.08 11.63
N LYS A 213 9.56 14.99 11.83
CA LYS A 213 10.73 14.80 12.73
C LYS A 213 10.39 14.34 14.15
N GLY A 214 9.22 14.69 14.67
CA GLY A 214 8.76 14.25 16.00
C GLY A 214 8.38 12.77 16.08
N GLY A 215 8.19 12.09 14.94
CA GLY A 215 7.77 10.70 14.89
C GLY A 215 6.39 10.45 15.51
N VAL A 216 6.11 9.19 15.83
CA VAL A 216 4.90 8.76 16.55
C VAL A 216 4.79 9.43 17.93
N GLU A 217 5.92 9.64 18.62
CA GLU A 217 5.93 10.25 19.94
C GLU A 217 5.52 11.73 19.91
N GLY A 218 6.10 12.53 19.01
CA GLY A 218 5.69 13.92 18.79
C GLY A 218 4.23 14.03 18.34
N TRP A 219 3.77 13.09 17.51
CA TRP A 219 2.36 13.00 17.12
C TRP A 219 1.44 12.74 18.33
N ILE A 220 1.74 11.74 19.17
CA ILE A 220 0.94 11.41 20.37
C ILE A 220 0.95 12.58 21.36
N ARG A 221 2.11 13.18 21.62
CA ARG A 221 2.22 14.33 22.54
C ARG A 221 1.42 15.56 22.09
N LEU A 222 1.33 15.80 20.79
CA LEU A 222 0.56 16.92 20.22
C LEU A 222 -0.92 16.58 20.08
N MET A 223 -1.24 15.55 19.30
CA MET A 223 -2.59 15.23 18.84
C MET A 223 -3.40 14.53 19.94
N ALA A 224 -2.81 13.56 20.65
CA ALA A 224 -3.46 12.91 21.79
C ALA A 224 -3.27 13.68 23.11
N SER A 225 -2.82 14.94 23.07
CA SER A 225 -2.59 15.79 24.26
C SER A 225 -3.79 15.83 25.22
N GLN A 226 -5.03 15.78 24.72
CA GLN A 226 -6.23 15.78 25.55
C GLN A 226 -6.42 14.47 26.35
N PHE A 227 -6.09 13.33 25.74
CA PHE A 227 -6.04 12.04 26.44
C PHE A 227 -4.98 12.07 27.55
N ILE A 228 -3.76 12.52 27.22
CA ILE A 228 -2.65 12.55 28.16
C ILE A 228 -2.94 13.53 29.32
N ASP A 229 -3.46 14.73 29.02
CA ASP A 229 -3.84 15.74 30.04
C ASP A 229 -4.95 15.26 31.00
N ALA A 230 -5.70 14.21 30.68
CA ALA A 230 -6.72 13.65 31.56
C ALA A 230 -6.15 12.77 32.68
N ILE A 231 -4.90 12.33 32.57
CA ILE A 231 -4.19 11.63 33.65
C ILE A 231 -3.75 12.67 34.71
N PRO A 232 -4.14 12.55 35.99
CA PRO A 232 -3.79 13.55 37.00
C PRO A 232 -2.29 13.62 37.32
N ASP A 233 -1.61 12.47 37.36
CA ASP A 233 -0.20 12.37 37.74
C ASP A 233 0.74 12.57 36.54
N GLU A 234 1.75 13.43 36.71
CA GLU A 234 2.68 13.81 35.64
C GLU A 234 3.62 12.67 35.19
N LYS A 235 4.02 11.79 36.12
CA LYS A 235 4.84 10.61 35.79
C LYS A 235 4.02 9.59 35.03
N GLU A 236 2.78 9.35 35.43
CA GLU A 236 1.86 8.48 34.70
C GLU A 236 1.54 9.00 33.29
N ARG A 237 1.49 10.32 33.06
CA ARG A 237 1.37 10.91 31.71
C ARG A 237 2.52 10.49 30.82
N GLU A 238 3.76 10.64 31.31
CA GLU A 238 4.94 10.29 30.54
C GLU A 238 5.00 8.79 30.26
N GLU A 239 4.70 7.96 31.26
CA GLU A 239 4.57 6.52 31.07
C GLU A 239 3.43 6.13 30.10
N ALA A 240 2.36 6.92 30.02
CA ALA A 240 1.26 6.69 29.08
C ALA A 240 1.68 7.04 27.65
N VAL A 241 2.43 8.14 27.46
CA VAL A 241 3.04 8.46 26.17
C VAL A 241 4.01 7.35 25.75
N GLN A 242 4.95 6.95 26.61
CA GLN A 242 5.92 5.90 26.26
C GLN A 242 5.27 4.53 26.03
N GLU A 243 4.14 4.23 26.66
CA GLU A 243 3.34 3.03 26.36
C GLU A 243 2.59 3.13 25.03
N CYS A 244 1.90 4.24 24.74
CA CYS A 244 1.29 4.48 23.43
C CYS A 244 2.36 4.29 22.36
N VAL A 245 3.50 4.95 22.55
CA VAL A 245 4.65 4.89 21.68
C VAL A 245 5.29 3.50 21.67
N GLY A 246 5.24 2.69 22.73
CA GLY A 246 5.68 1.29 22.70
C GLY A 246 4.75 0.37 21.90
N VAL A 247 3.45 0.66 21.87
CA VAL A 247 2.45 -0.07 21.08
C VAL A 247 2.41 0.40 19.61
N LEU A 248 2.75 1.67 19.36
CA LEU A 248 2.61 2.36 18.06
C LEU A 248 3.92 2.61 17.31
N ARG A 249 5.07 2.68 18.00
CA ARG A 249 6.33 2.37 17.35
C ARG A 249 6.18 0.95 16.83
N GLU A 250 6.83 0.67 15.72
CA GLU A 250 7.36 -0.66 15.50
C GLU A 250 7.98 -1.11 16.83
N HIS A 251 7.46 -2.18 17.40
CA HIS A 251 8.25 -2.90 18.37
C HIS A 251 9.57 -3.18 17.65
N ASP A 252 10.69 -2.73 18.20
CA ASP A 252 12.03 -3.26 17.88
C ASP A 252 12.18 -4.73 18.37
N ILE A 253 11.06 -5.44 18.55
CA ILE A 253 10.92 -6.71 17.84
C ILE A 253 10.85 -6.43 16.33
N ILE A 254 12.00 -6.02 15.79
CA ILE A 254 12.57 -6.75 14.66
C ILE A 254 12.44 -8.22 15.09
N MET A 255 11.32 -8.85 14.74
CA MET A 255 11.29 -10.28 14.56
C MET A 255 12.22 -10.42 13.38
N PRO A 256 13.49 -10.86 13.54
CA PRO A 256 14.33 -11.08 12.38
C PRO A 256 13.50 -11.95 11.44
N GLU A 257 13.38 -11.57 10.15
CA GLU A 257 12.58 -12.33 9.19
C GLU A 257 13.06 -13.78 9.29
N HIS A 258 12.28 -14.61 10.02
CA HIS A 258 12.80 -15.85 10.58
C HIS A 258 13.20 -16.83 9.47
N ASP A 259 12.75 -16.55 8.25
CA ASP A 259 13.16 -17.17 7.02
C ASP A 259 13.34 -16.18 5.85
N ALA A 260 14.25 -15.21 5.98
CA ALA A 260 14.63 -14.33 4.86
C ALA A 260 15.14 -15.13 3.65
N LEU A 261 14.40 -15.07 2.53
CA LEU A 261 14.71 -15.82 1.30
C LEU A 261 15.49 -14.98 0.27
N VAL A 262 15.33 -13.65 0.29
CA VAL A 262 16.18 -12.71 -0.48
C VAL A 262 16.68 -11.65 0.48
N LEU A 263 17.99 -11.60 0.77
CA LEU A 263 18.51 -10.78 1.88
C LEU A 263 18.72 -9.30 1.53
N SER A 264 18.84 -8.97 0.24
CA SER A 264 19.01 -7.58 -0.21
C SER A 264 18.72 -7.42 -1.71
N TYR A 265 18.39 -6.20 -2.11
CA TYR A 265 18.09 -5.84 -3.50
C TYR A 265 19.02 -4.73 -4.00
N SER A 266 19.50 -4.84 -5.23
CA SER A 266 20.35 -3.84 -5.91
C SER A 266 19.74 -3.48 -7.27
N HIS A 267 19.55 -2.21 -7.59
CA HIS A 267 18.98 -1.80 -8.89
C HIS A 267 19.75 -0.63 -9.52
N LEU A 268 19.72 -0.49 -10.85
CA LEU A 268 20.55 0.46 -11.59
C LEU A 268 20.03 1.90 -11.44
N ALA A 269 20.40 2.55 -10.33
CA ALA A 269 19.90 3.86 -9.90
C ALA A 269 20.07 5.00 -10.93
N LYS A 270 21.00 4.87 -11.88
CA LYS A 270 21.25 5.85 -12.97
C LYS A 270 20.38 5.62 -14.21
N LEU A 271 19.57 4.57 -14.27
CA LEU A 271 18.64 4.33 -15.38
C LEU A 271 17.27 4.97 -15.12
N PRO A 272 16.52 5.36 -16.16
CA PRO A 272 15.16 5.88 -16.01
C PRO A 272 14.26 4.93 -15.22
N ARG A 273 13.30 5.45 -14.44
CA ARG A 273 12.36 4.60 -13.66
C ARG A 273 13.09 3.60 -12.73
N ALA A 274 14.11 4.07 -12.01
CA ALA A 274 14.90 3.25 -11.08
C ALA A 274 14.04 2.61 -9.96
N ASN A 275 13.11 3.38 -9.38
CA ASN A 275 12.19 2.88 -8.35
C ASN A 275 11.32 1.71 -8.86
N ASP A 276 10.81 1.80 -10.09
CA ASP A 276 10.03 0.72 -10.72
C ASP A 276 10.86 -0.55 -10.90
N ALA A 277 12.17 -0.44 -11.15
CA ALA A 277 13.08 -1.59 -11.20
C ALA A 277 13.22 -2.26 -9.83
N LEU A 278 13.38 -1.48 -8.75
CA LEU A 278 13.42 -2.02 -7.39
C LEU A 278 12.11 -2.73 -7.03
N GLN A 279 10.95 -2.12 -7.32
CA GLN A 279 9.64 -2.72 -7.07
C GLN A 279 9.44 -3.99 -7.92
N THR A 280 9.96 -4.01 -9.16
CA THR A 280 9.95 -5.21 -10.00
C THR A 280 10.79 -6.34 -9.39
N LEU A 281 11.99 -6.07 -8.85
CA LEU A 281 12.81 -7.08 -8.18
C LEU A 281 12.11 -7.64 -6.92
N LYS A 282 11.56 -6.76 -6.08
CA LYS A 282 10.74 -7.17 -4.92
C LYS A 282 9.56 -8.03 -5.35
N LYS A 283 8.88 -7.67 -6.45
CA LYS A 283 7.75 -8.44 -6.99
C LYS A 283 8.13 -9.81 -7.50
N VAL A 284 9.22 -9.90 -8.26
CA VAL A 284 9.74 -11.18 -8.78
C VAL A 284 10.12 -12.12 -7.64
N ALA A 285 10.82 -11.61 -6.62
CA ALA A 285 11.16 -12.38 -5.41
C ALA A 285 9.89 -12.90 -4.70
N SER A 286 8.94 -12.01 -4.40
CA SER A 286 7.64 -12.34 -3.78
C SER A 286 6.88 -13.45 -4.55
N LEU A 287 6.85 -13.40 -5.88
CA LEU A 287 6.18 -14.41 -6.72
C LEU A 287 6.83 -15.81 -6.64
N VAL A 288 8.11 -15.91 -6.28
CA VAL A 288 8.83 -17.20 -6.18
C VAL A 288 9.11 -17.65 -4.73
N LYS A 289 8.76 -16.86 -3.71
CA LYS A 289 9.01 -17.19 -2.29
C LYS A 289 8.55 -18.61 -1.88
N PRO A 290 7.34 -19.12 -2.24
CA PRO A 290 6.92 -20.46 -1.82
C PRO A 290 7.81 -21.59 -2.39
N ILE A 291 8.24 -21.42 -3.65
CA ILE A 291 9.12 -22.35 -4.37
C ILE A 291 10.52 -22.40 -3.73
N MET A 292 11.03 -21.24 -3.31
CA MET A 292 12.29 -21.10 -2.57
C MET A 292 12.18 -21.70 -1.17
N ARG A 293 11.10 -21.39 -0.44
CA ARG A 293 10.82 -21.86 0.93
C ARG A 293 10.78 -23.38 1.02
N ALA A 294 10.08 -24.03 0.11
CA ALA A 294 9.99 -25.49 0.03
C ALA A 294 11.35 -26.21 -0.17
N ARG A 295 12.35 -25.50 -0.70
CA ARG A 295 13.69 -26.01 -1.01
C ARG A 295 14.78 -25.43 -0.11
N ASN A 296 14.41 -24.63 0.89
CA ASN A 296 15.32 -23.87 1.76
C ASN A 296 16.36 -23.04 0.97
N TRP A 297 15.97 -22.49 -0.18
CA TRP A 297 16.83 -21.69 -1.03
C TRP A 297 16.85 -20.23 -0.57
N LYS A 298 18.05 -19.67 -0.43
CA LYS A 298 18.26 -18.26 -0.06
C LYS A 298 19.16 -17.56 -1.07
N VAL A 299 18.77 -16.36 -1.47
CA VAL A 299 19.53 -15.49 -2.37
C VAL A 299 20.06 -14.30 -1.56
N ARG A 300 21.38 -14.09 -1.48
CA ARG A 300 21.91 -12.98 -0.66
C ARG A 300 21.67 -11.61 -1.29
N GLU A 301 21.71 -11.51 -2.61
CA GLU A 301 21.50 -10.27 -3.36
C GLU A 301 20.76 -10.57 -4.67
N LEU A 302 19.58 -9.97 -4.85
CA LEU A 302 18.87 -9.98 -6.13
C LEU A 302 19.06 -8.62 -6.81
N ALA A 303 19.68 -8.63 -8.00
CA ALA A 303 20.15 -7.42 -8.65
C ALA A 303 19.53 -7.20 -10.04
N GLU A 304 19.30 -5.94 -10.41
CA GLU A 304 19.11 -5.57 -11.83
C GLU A 304 20.47 -5.53 -12.54
N PHE A 305 20.51 -6.01 -13.79
CA PHE A 305 21.61 -5.70 -14.70
C PHE A 305 21.13 -5.33 -16.11
N TYR A 306 22.03 -4.72 -16.89
CA TYR A 306 21.80 -4.36 -18.29
C TYR A 306 23.06 -4.65 -19.11
N PRO A 307 23.35 -5.93 -19.43
CA PRO A 307 24.50 -6.28 -20.25
C PRO A 307 24.31 -5.88 -21.72
N GLU A 308 25.40 -5.81 -22.49
CA GLU A 308 25.35 -5.54 -23.94
C GLU A 308 24.79 -6.72 -24.74
N GLN A 309 25.00 -7.95 -24.25
CA GLN A 309 24.48 -9.17 -24.85
C GLN A 309 22.96 -9.22 -24.75
N HIS A 310 22.27 -9.10 -25.89
CA HIS A 310 20.81 -9.04 -25.98
C HIS A 310 20.11 -10.28 -25.40
N ASN A 311 20.76 -11.44 -25.48
CA ASN A 311 20.26 -12.73 -25.05
C ASN A 311 20.64 -13.12 -23.60
N LEU A 312 21.48 -12.32 -22.93
CA LEU A 312 21.76 -12.50 -21.51
C LEU A 312 20.62 -11.88 -20.69
N LEU A 313 19.73 -12.74 -20.18
CA LEU A 313 18.53 -12.35 -19.42
C LEU A 313 18.70 -12.50 -17.90
N GLY A 314 19.48 -13.48 -17.45
CA GLY A 314 19.77 -13.74 -16.05
C GLY A 314 21.23 -14.18 -15.84
N LEU A 315 21.68 -14.17 -14.58
CA LEU A 315 23.00 -14.68 -14.17
C LEU A 315 23.03 -15.00 -12.67
N ASN A 316 23.04 -16.29 -12.31
CA ASN A 316 23.32 -16.78 -10.97
C ASN A 316 24.83 -16.87 -10.72
N ILE A 317 25.27 -16.34 -9.58
CA ILE A 317 26.66 -16.35 -9.11
C ILE A 317 26.72 -17.12 -7.79
N ASN A 318 27.60 -18.12 -7.74
CA ASN A 318 27.85 -18.97 -6.58
C ASN A 318 26.57 -19.54 -5.94
N ARG A 319 25.68 -20.11 -6.76
CA ARG A 319 24.47 -20.85 -6.33
C ARG A 319 23.57 -20.03 -5.39
N GLY A 320 23.22 -18.82 -5.80
CA GLY A 320 22.35 -17.90 -5.05
C GLY A 320 23.08 -16.88 -4.18
N ALA A 321 24.43 -16.86 -4.14
CA ALA A 321 25.13 -15.75 -3.49
C ALA A 321 24.77 -14.40 -4.14
N LYS A 322 24.50 -14.39 -5.44
CA LYS A 322 23.84 -13.28 -6.13
C LYS A 322 23.11 -13.77 -7.37
N ILE A 323 21.95 -13.20 -7.67
CA ILE A 323 21.25 -13.40 -8.95
C ILE A 323 21.08 -12.03 -9.60
N CYS A 324 21.53 -11.87 -10.84
CA CYS A 324 21.25 -10.69 -11.66
C CYS A 324 20.13 -10.99 -12.65
N LEU A 325 19.17 -10.08 -12.81
CA LEU A 325 18.05 -10.18 -13.75
C LEU A 325 18.00 -8.96 -14.68
N ARG A 326 17.73 -9.20 -15.97
CA ARG A 326 17.47 -8.15 -16.95
C ARG A 326 16.00 -7.77 -16.85
N LEU A 327 15.73 -6.57 -16.37
CA LEU A 327 14.37 -6.05 -16.22
C LEU A 327 13.88 -5.29 -17.47
N ARG A 328 14.79 -4.90 -18.36
CA ARG A 328 14.55 -3.96 -19.47
C ARG A 328 14.94 -4.55 -20.81
N HIS A 329 14.20 -4.21 -21.86
CA HIS A 329 14.54 -4.63 -23.22
C HIS A 329 15.93 -4.14 -23.64
N ALA A 330 16.75 -5.00 -24.25
CA ALA A 330 18.15 -4.70 -24.52
C ALA A 330 18.40 -3.50 -25.47
N GLY A 331 17.41 -3.12 -26.28
CA GLY A 331 17.44 -1.92 -27.12
C GLY A 331 16.75 -0.69 -26.52
N ASP A 332 16.03 -0.80 -25.39
CA ASP A 332 15.29 0.31 -24.78
C ASP A 332 15.36 0.27 -23.25
N LYS A 333 16.10 1.23 -22.69
CA LYS A 333 16.28 1.40 -21.24
C LYS A 333 15.04 1.93 -20.52
N ASN A 334 14.02 2.42 -21.22
CA ASN A 334 12.76 2.88 -20.63
C ASN A 334 11.69 1.78 -20.54
N GLN A 335 11.78 0.76 -21.41
CA GLN A 335 10.78 -0.30 -21.52
C GLN A 335 11.17 -1.52 -20.68
N PHE A 336 10.38 -1.77 -19.63
CA PHE A 336 10.47 -3.00 -18.86
C PHE A 336 9.91 -4.20 -19.63
N MET A 337 10.54 -5.35 -19.43
CA MET A 337 10.04 -6.64 -19.91
C MET A 337 8.76 -7.04 -19.15
N PRO A 338 7.86 -7.86 -19.74
CA PRO A 338 6.73 -8.43 -19.02
C PRO A 338 7.17 -9.17 -17.75
N ILE A 339 6.47 -8.95 -16.64
CA ILE A 339 6.81 -9.53 -15.33
C ILE A 339 6.89 -11.06 -15.39
N GLU A 340 6.04 -11.68 -16.21
CA GLU A 340 5.97 -13.13 -16.43
C GLU A 340 7.27 -13.67 -17.05
N SER A 341 7.92 -12.90 -17.94
CA SER A 341 9.21 -13.25 -18.55
C SER A 341 10.38 -13.10 -17.56
N VAL A 342 10.31 -12.09 -16.68
CA VAL A 342 11.33 -11.88 -15.64
C VAL A 342 11.22 -12.95 -14.56
N VAL A 343 10.01 -13.38 -14.21
CA VAL A 343 9.79 -14.52 -13.29
C VAL A 343 10.28 -15.83 -13.90
N ASP A 344 9.98 -16.13 -15.18
CA ASP A 344 10.51 -17.34 -15.83
C ASP A 344 12.06 -17.38 -15.83
N THR A 345 12.68 -16.20 -16.02
CA THR A 345 14.13 -16.01 -15.88
C THR A 345 14.59 -16.24 -14.43
N MET A 346 13.86 -15.74 -13.42
CA MET A 346 14.18 -16.02 -12.01
C MET A 346 14.10 -17.53 -11.69
N LEU A 347 13.12 -18.26 -12.23
CA LEU A 347 13.03 -19.72 -12.07
C LEU A 347 14.20 -20.45 -12.76
N HIS A 348 14.67 -19.95 -13.91
CA HIS A 348 15.89 -20.43 -14.56
C HIS A 348 17.11 -20.25 -13.65
N GLU A 349 17.32 -19.04 -13.13
CA GLU A 349 18.45 -18.74 -12.24
C GLU A 349 18.38 -19.49 -10.90
N LEU A 350 17.17 -19.74 -10.36
CA LEU A 350 17.01 -20.59 -9.18
C LEU A 350 17.40 -22.05 -9.46
N SER A 351 17.17 -22.56 -10.68
CA SER A 351 17.60 -23.91 -11.08
C SER A 351 19.13 -24.06 -11.04
N HIS A 352 19.87 -22.97 -11.30
CA HIS A 352 21.34 -22.91 -11.15
C HIS A 352 21.86 -22.98 -9.70
N ILE A 353 20.99 -22.95 -8.68
CA ILE A 353 21.38 -23.31 -7.30
C ILE A 353 21.77 -24.80 -7.23
N VAL A 354 21.11 -25.66 -8.02
CA VAL A 354 21.33 -27.12 -8.03
C VAL A 354 22.17 -27.56 -9.23
N HIS A 355 21.79 -27.18 -10.45
CA HIS A 355 22.38 -27.68 -11.69
C HIS A 355 23.16 -26.57 -12.41
N GLY A 356 24.47 -26.74 -12.56
CA GLY A 356 25.32 -25.80 -13.29
C GLY A 356 25.10 -25.86 -14.81
N PRO A 357 25.36 -27.01 -15.47
CA PRO A 357 25.13 -27.17 -16.90
C PRO A 357 23.63 -27.24 -17.24
N HIS A 358 23.25 -26.74 -18.42
CA HIS A 358 21.91 -26.92 -19.02
C HIS A 358 21.71 -28.34 -19.57
N ASP A 359 21.86 -29.34 -18.70
CA ASP A 359 21.58 -30.74 -19.02
C ASP A 359 20.10 -31.09 -18.86
N ALA A 360 19.73 -32.35 -19.12
CA ALA A 360 18.35 -32.82 -18.99
C ALA A 360 17.78 -32.66 -17.56
N LYS A 361 18.63 -32.66 -16.52
CA LYS A 361 18.21 -32.48 -15.12
C LYS A 361 17.95 -31.01 -14.81
N PHE A 362 18.78 -30.10 -15.35
CA PHE A 362 18.50 -28.66 -15.30
C PHE A 362 17.14 -28.34 -15.92
N HIS A 363 16.88 -28.82 -17.13
CA HIS A 363 15.63 -28.53 -17.83
C HIS A 363 14.41 -29.10 -17.09
N ALA A 364 14.49 -30.34 -16.62
CA ALA A 364 13.38 -30.96 -15.89
C ALA A 364 13.13 -30.33 -14.49
N LEU A 365 14.17 -29.81 -13.83
CA LEU A 365 13.99 -28.94 -12.65
C LEU A 365 13.27 -27.64 -13.02
N TRP A 366 13.76 -26.92 -14.04
CA TRP A 366 13.19 -25.63 -14.43
C TRP A 366 11.74 -25.73 -14.87
N ASP A 367 11.38 -26.78 -15.62
CA ASP A 367 9.99 -27.07 -16.00
C ASP A 367 9.13 -27.37 -14.76
N GLN A 368 9.62 -28.16 -13.79
CA GLN A 368 8.93 -28.37 -12.53
C GLN A 368 8.69 -27.05 -11.76
N LEU A 369 9.69 -26.15 -11.69
CA LEU A 369 9.54 -24.84 -11.03
C LEU A 369 8.48 -23.99 -11.75
N ARG A 370 8.41 -24.05 -13.08
CA ARG A 370 7.40 -23.37 -13.89
C ARG A 370 5.99 -23.91 -13.61
N ASP A 371 5.82 -25.23 -13.57
CA ASP A 371 4.54 -25.88 -13.24
C ASP A 371 4.07 -25.53 -11.82
N GLU A 372 4.99 -25.46 -10.86
CA GLU A 372 4.70 -25.03 -9.49
C GLU A 372 4.25 -23.58 -9.42
N HIS A 373 4.93 -22.68 -10.14
CA HIS A 373 4.56 -21.28 -10.23
C HIS A 373 3.20 -21.09 -10.94
N GLU A 374 2.94 -21.79 -12.05
CA GLU A 374 1.64 -21.76 -12.72
C GLU A 374 0.53 -22.30 -11.81
N GLY A 375 0.78 -23.40 -11.08
CA GLY A 375 -0.14 -23.93 -10.09
C GLY A 375 -0.49 -22.95 -8.98
N LEU A 376 0.49 -22.17 -8.50
CA LEU A 376 0.28 -21.08 -7.54
C LEU A 376 -0.59 -19.97 -8.13
N VAL A 377 -0.25 -19.49 -9.33
CA VAL A 377 -1.00 -18.42 -10.03
C VAL A 377 -2.45 -18.83 -10.31
N LEU A 378 -2.70 -20.06 -10.76
CA LEU A 378 -4.05 -20.60 -11.00
C LEU A 378 -4.89 -20.66 -9.72
N LYS A 379 -4.27 -20.96 -8.58
CA LYS A 379 -4.93 -20.91 -7.26
C LYS A 379 -5.09 -19.49 -6.71
N GLY A 380 -4.64 -18.48 -7.45
CA GLY A 380 -4.79 -17.06 -7.13
C GLY A 380 -3.68 -16.49 -6.27
N TYR A 381 -2.51 -17.14 -6.20
CA TYR A 381 -1.32 -16.53 -5.64
C TYR A 381 -0.83 -15.41 -6.55
N THR A 382 -0.61 -14.23 -5.98
CA THR A 382 -0.10 -13.05 -6.69
C THR A 382 1.22 -12.55 -6.11
N GLY A 383 1.90 -13.36 -5.30
CA GLY A 383 2.99 -12.92 -4.44
C GLY A 383 2.50 -12.52 -3.04
N GLU A 384 3.36 -12.69 -2.02
CA GLU A 384 3.26 -12.06 -0.71
C GLU A 384 3.35 -10.51 -0.86
N GLY A 385 2.51 -9.76 -0.15
CA GLY A 385 2.49 -8.29 -0.16
C GLY A 385 1.75 -7.60 -1.33
N PHE A 386 1.06 -6.51 -1.01
CA PHE A 386 0.48 -5.60 -1.99
C PHE A 386 1.55 -4.59 -2.46
N LEU A 387 2.26 -4.90 -3.55
CA LEU A 387 3.39 -4.11 -4.06
C LEU A 387 2.96 -2.87 -4.89
N SER A 388 1.98 -2.15 -4.37
CA SER A 388 1.67 -0.75 -4.70
C SER A 388 1.41 -0.01 -3.38
N GLU A 389 1.45 1.32 -3.35
CA GLU A 389 1.41 2.10 -2.10
C GLU A 389 0.10 1.99 -1.26
N GLY A 390 -0.84 1.14 -1.65
CA GLY A 390 -2.04 0.81 -0.87
C GLY A 390 -1.79 -0.28 0.18
N ARG A 391 -2.18 -0.03 1.44
CA ARG A 391 -2.23 -1.06 2.49
C ARG A 391 -3.52 -1.89 2.39
N ARG A 392 -3.43 -3.16 2.80
CA ARG A 392 -4.60 -4.01 3.10
C ARG A 392 -5.26 -3.52 4.39
N LEU A 393 -6.57 -3.23 4.34
CA LEU A 393 -7.33 -2.83 5.52
C LEU A 393 -7.95 -4.06 6.19
N GLY A 394 -7.45 -4.39 7.38
CA GLY A 394 -7.98 -5.46 8.24
C GLY A 394 -7.40 -6.85 7.98
N GLY A 395 -6.89 -7.46 9.05
CA GLY A 395 -6.38 -8.83 9.04
C GLY A 395 -5.81 -9.25 10.39
N SER A 396 -6.65 -9.80 11.28
CA SER A 396 -6.15 -10.56 12.43
C SER A 396 -5.23 -11.69 11.95
N ARG A 397 -4.25 -12.09 12.76
CA ARG A 397 -3.34 -13.20 12.41
C ARG A 397 -4.15 -14.47 12.12
N ILE A 398 -4.21 -14.89 10.86
CA ILE A 398 -5.01 -16.04 10.44
C ILE A 398 -4.31 -17.31 10.93
N PRO A 399 -4.94 -18.15 11.77
CA PRO A 399 -4.35 -19.43 12.16
C PRO A 399 -4.07 -20.30 10.93
N PRO A 400 -2.97 -21.06 10.84
CA PRO A 400 -2.62 -21.82 9.64
C PRO A 400 -3.72 -22.77 9.13
N LEU A 401 -4.51 -23.36 10.03
CA LEU A 401 -5.67 -24.19 9.68
C LEU A 401 -6.80 -23.40 9.00
N GLU A 402 -7.00 -22.15 9.42
CA GLU A 402 -8.00 -21.26 8.84
C GLU A 402 -7.52 -20.71 7.48
N ALA A 403 -6.22 -20.42 7.34
CA ALA A 403 -5.61 -20.07 6.05
C ALA A 403 -5.79 -21.21 5.02
N ARG A 404 -5.58 -22.47 5.43
CA ARG A 404 -5.89 -23.66 4.62
C ARG A 404 -7.36 -23.73 4.21
N ARG A 405 -8.30 -23.55 5.15
CA ARG A 405 -9.75 -23.55 4.86
C ARG A 405 -10.13 -22.48 3.82
N VAL A 406 -9.71 -21.24 4.04
CA VAL A 406 -10.03 -20.11 3.17
C VAL A 406 -9.38 -20.28 1.77
N ALA A 407 -8.14 -20.75 1.70
CA ALA A 407 -7.47 -21.03 0.43
C ALA A 407 -8.21 -22.12 -0.37
N ARG A 408 -8.66 -23.19 0.30
CA ARG A 408 -9.40 -24.29 -0.33
C ARG A 408 -10.77 -23.83 -0.85
N GLU A 409 -11.54 -23.10 -0.05
CA GLU A 409 -12.82 -22.52 -0.49
C GLU A 409 -12.65 -21.54 -1.66
N ALA A 410 -11.59 -20.74 -1.67
CA ALA A 410 -11.30 -19.83 -2.77
C ALA A 410 -10.90 -20.57 -4.06
N ALA A 411 -10.15 -21.66 -3.95
CA ALA A 411 -9.81 -22.54 -5.07
C ALA A 411 -11.05 -23.27 -5.62
N GLU A 412 -11.92 -23.80 -4.75
CA GLU A 412 -13.18 -24.44 -5.13
C GLU A 412 -14.14 -23.45 -5.81
N LYS A 413 -14.31 -22.24 -5.26
CA LYS A 413 -15.12 -21.16 -5.87
C LYS A 413 -14.59 -20.75 -7.26
N ARG A 414 -13.27 -20.72 -7.46
CA ARG A 414 -12.63 -20.49 -8.77
C ARG A 414 -12.89 -21.64 -9.74
N ARG A 415 -12.75 -22.90 -9.29
CA ARG A 415 -13.03 -24.10 -10.09
C ARG A 415 -14.49 -24.20 -10.53
N ALA A 416 -15.43 -23.74 -9.69
CA ALA A 416 -16.86 -23.71 -9.97
C ALA A 416 -17.31 -22.55 -10.90
N ARG A 417 -16.46 -21.55 -11.16
CA ARG A 417 -16.76 -20.42 -12.06
C ARG A 417 -15.59 -20.07 -13.01
N PRO A 418 -15.31 -20.91 -14.02
CA PRO A 418 -14.32 -20.57 -15.04
C PRO A 418 -14.81 -19.35 -15.85
N GLY A 419 -14.09 -18.23 -15.78
CA GLY A 419 -14.23 -17.11 -16.73
C GLY A 419 -14.96 -15.84 -16.26
N THR A 420 -15.52 -15.76 -15.04
CA THR A 420 -16.21 -14.54 -14.56
C THR A 420 -15.36 -13.69 -13.58
N GLY A 421 -14.03 -13.71 -13.75
CA GLY A 421 -13.08 -13.15 -12.78
C GLY A 421 -12.08 -12.15 -13.37
N SER A 422 -12.45 -11.37 -14.38
CA SER A 422 -11.58 -10.30 -14.90
C SER A 422 -11.84 -8.98 -14.17
N GLY A 423 -10.95 -8.61 -13.24
CA GLY A 423 -10.74 -7.19 -12.97
C GLY A 423 -10.37 -6.49 -14.28
N LYS A 424 -11.00 -5.35 -14.61
CA LYS A 424 -10.72 -4.63 -15.85
C LYS A 424 -9.26 -4.16 -15.87
N ARG A 425 -8.42 -4.76 -16.71
CA ARG A 425 -7.15 -4.15 -17.14
C ARG A 425 -7.49 -2.88 -17.92
N LEU A 426 -7.14 -1.71 -17.39
CA LEU A 426 -7.03 -0.49 -18.18
C LEU A 426 -5.73 -0.59 -19.00
N GLY A 427 -5.79 -0.38 -20.32
CA GLY A 427 -4.61 -0.25 -21.18
C GLY A 427 -4.20 -1.44 -22.04
N GLY A 428 -5.09 -2.39 -22.33
CA GLY A 428 -4.85 -3.45 -23.33
C GLY A 428 -5.88 -3.43 -24.45
N SER A 429 -5.44 -3.39 -25.72
CA SER A 429 -6.33 -3.49 -26.88
C SER A 429 -7.03 -4.85 -26.91
N ALA A 430 -8.34 -4.86 -27.15
CA ALA A 430 -9.11 -6.10 -27.25
C ALA A 430 -8.70 -6.92 -28.50
N PRO A 431 -8.79 -8.27 -28.45
CA PRO A 431 -8.62 -9.12 -29.63
C PRO A 431 -9.60 -8.74 -30.74
N ARG A 432 -9.21 -8.95 -32.00
CA ARG A 432 -10.09 -8.61 -33.13
C ARG A 432 -11.19 -9.66 -33.28
N PRO A 433 -12.41 -9.28 -33.69
CA PRO A 433 -13.49 -10.25 -33.93
C PRO A 433 -13.05 -11.31 -34.94
N GLY A 434 -13.05 -12.58 -34.52
CA GLY A 434 -12.66 -13.73 -35.35
C GLY A 434 -11.32 -14.39 -34.99
N GLU A 435 -10.52 -13.84 -34.07
CA GLU A 435 -9.31 -14.52 -33.58
C GLU A 435 -9.65 -15.66 -32.60
N ASP A 436 -9.13 -16.87 -32.85
CA ASP A 436 -9.22 -17.98 -31.90
C ASP A 436 -8.31 -17.71 -30.69
N ILE A 437 -8.94 -17.40 -29.56
CA ILE A 437 -8.28 -17.10 -28.29
C ILE A 437 -7.35 -18.24 -27.84
N ARG A 438 -7.66 -19.51 -28.14
CA ARG A 438 -6.79 -20.66 -27.80
C ARG A 438 -5.52 -20.63 -28.64
N ARG A 439 -5.62 -20.27 -29.92
CA ARG A 439 -4.46 -20.10 -30.80
C ARG A 439 -3.62 -18.89 -30.41
N VAL A 440 -4.23 -17.78 -29.99
CA VAL A 440 -3.49 -16.60 -29.47
C VAL A 440 -2.72 -16.95 -28.19
N ILE A 441 -3.28 -17.76 -27.30
CA ILE A 441 -2.61 -18.26 -26.08
C ILE A 441 -1.49 -19.24 -26.42
N ALA A 442 -1.71 -20.18 -27.35
CA ALA A 442 -0.71 -21.13 -27.83
C ALA A 442 0.48 -20.41 -28.52
N ASP A 443 0.20 -19.49 -29.45
CA ASP A 443 1.19 -18.62 -30.09
C ASP A 443 2.01 -17.82 -29.05
N ALA A 444 1.39 -17.39 -27.95
CA ALA A 444 2.07 -16.68 -26.86
C ALA A 444 2.95 -17.61 -26.00
N ALA A 445 2.66 -18.90 -25.92
CA ALA A 445 3.54 -19.91 -25.33
C ALA A 445 4.69 -20.29 -26.29
N GLU A 446 4.40 -20.44 -27.58
CA GLU A 446 5.40 -20.76 -28.60
C GLU A 446 6.41 -19.60 -28.80
N ARG A 447 5.95 -18.34 -28.75
CA ARG A 447 6.83 -17.16 -28.73
C ARG A 447 7.72 -17.11 -27.48
N ARG A 448 7.21 -17.52 -26.31
CA ARG A 448 8.03 -17.66 -25.08
C ARG A 448 9.15 -18.69 -25.28
N SER A 449 8.83 -19.86 -25.82
CA SER A 449 9.84 -20.90 -26.12
C SER A 449 10.85 -20.48 -27.18
N ARG A 450 10.44 -19.71 -28.21
CA ARG A 450 11.31 -19.27 -29.30
C ARG A 450 12.30 -18.14 -28.91
N ILE A 451 12.02 -17.39 -27.85
CA ILE A 451 12.91 -16.32 -27.33
C ILE A 451 14.14 -16.89 -26.59
N LEU A 452 14.08 -18.14 -26.12
CA LEU A 452 15.10 -18.74 -25.24
C LEU A 452 16.17 -19.60 -25.95
N LYS A 453 16.25 -19.55 -27.29
CA LYS A 453 17.43 -20.09 -28.01
C LYS A 453 18.62 -19.13 -27.90
N GLY A 454 19.32 -19.24 -26.78
CA GLY A 454 20.62 -18.61 -26.56
C GLY A 454 20.75 -18.09 -25.14
N CYS A 455 21.03 -18.96 -24.16
CA CYS A 455 21.54 -18.48 -22.89
C CYS A 455 22.91 -17.81 -23.16
N GLY A 456 23.10 -16.59 -22.64
CA GLY A 456 24.35 -15.84 -22.87
C GLY A 456 25.53 -16.36 -22.06
N THR A 457 25.28 -17.17 -21.02
CA THR A 457 26.25 -17.52 -19.98
C THR A 457 27.28 -18.56 -20.42
N ASP A 458 26.93 -19.50 -21.29
CA ASP A 458 27.83 -20.56 -21.79
C ASP A 458 29.10 -20.02 -22.48
N ASN A 459 29.08 -18.75 -22.92
CA ASN A 459 30.17 -18.08 -23.62
C ASN A 459 30.91 -17.05 -22.75
N LEU A 460 30.67 -17.00 -21.43
CA LEU A 460 31.31 -16.04 -20.53
C LEU A 460 32.44 -16.69 -19.70
N SER A 461 33.62 -16.07 -19.72
CA SER A 461 34.70 -16.41 -18.78
C SER A 461 34.38 -15.95 -17.35
N GLU A 462 34.99 -16.59 -16.35
CA GLU A 462 34.85 -16.19 -14.93
C GLU A 462 35.14 -14.70 -14.69
N THR A 463 36.11 -14.13 -15.40
CA THR A 463 36.46 -12.71 -15.33
C THR A 463 35.32 -11.83 -15.83
N GLN A 464 34.63 -12.22 -16.91
CA GLN A 464 33.46 -11.50 -17.43
C GLN A 464 32.28 -11.63 -16.47
N ILE A 465 32.01 -12.82 -15.92
CA ILE A 465 30.97 -13.05 -14.90
C ILE A 465 31.20 -12.14 -13.69
N ARG A 466 32.44 -12.07 -13.19
CA ARG A 466 32.82 -11.17 -12.08
C ARG A 466 32.60 -9.70 -12.42
N ASN A 467 33.03 -9.25 -13.60
CA ASN A 467 32.86 -7.86 -14.03
C ASN A 467 31.36 -7.48 -14.21
N ILE A 468 30.54 -8.38 -14.75
CA ILE A 468 29.09 -8.19 -14.90
C ILE A 468 28.42 -8.10 -13.53
N SER A 469 28.80 -8.98 -12.59
CA SER A 469 28.35 -8.90 -11.19
C SER A 469 28.73 -7.55 -10.56
N ASP A 470 30.01 -7.19 -10.60
CA ASP A 470 30.54 -5.97 -9.98
C ASP A 470 29.82 -4.73 -10.50
N ASN A 471 29.56 -4.65 -11.81
CA ASN A 471 28.85 -3.52 -12.41
C ASN A 471 27.39 -3.40 -11.95
N ALA A 472 26.70 -4.51 -11.68
CA ALA A 472 25.33 -4.52 -11.16
C ALA A 472 25.24 -3.98 -9.71
N THR A 473 26.30 -4.11 -8.89
CA THR A 473 26.32 -3.55 -7.52
C THR A 473 26.98 -2.16 -7.48
N LYS A 474 28.10 -1.93 -8.16
CA LYS A 474 28.87 -0.66 -8.09
C LYS A 474 28.11 0.57 -8.60
N ASN A 475 27.14 0.39 -9.50
CA ASN A 475 26.27 1.45 -10.00
C ASN A 475 24.85 1.39 -9.43
N GLY A 476 24.58 0.47 -8.50
CA GLY A 476 23.26 0.22 -7.98
C GLY A 476 23.03 0.75 -6.57
N PHE A 477 21.79 1.14 -6.28
CA PHE A 477 21.37 1.45 -4.90
C PHE A 477 20.96 0.16 -4.21
N ARG A 478 21.66 -0.18 -3.12
CA ARG A 478 21.41 -1.39 -2.32
C ARG A 478 20.41 -1.08 -1.21
N THR A 479 19.36 -1.88 -1.14
CA THR A 479 18.35 -1.86 -0.06
C THR A 479 18.37 -3.19 0.67
N GLN A 480 18.08 -3.16 1.97
CA GLN A 480 17.72 -4.37 2.70
C GLN A 480 16.35 -4.85 2.21
N ALA A 481 16.06 -6.14 2.36
CA ALA A 481 14.70 -6.62 2.16
C ALA A 481 13.80 -6.07 3.28
N GLU A 482 12.68 -5.47 2.89
CA GLU A 482 11.62 -5.03 3.80
C GLU A 482 10.55 -6.12 3.88
N GLU A 483 9.80 -6.13 4.98
CA GLU A 483 9.09 -7.30 5.51
C GLU A 483 7.83 -7.71 4.70
N ASP A 484 7.55 -9.01 4.71
CA ASP A 484 6.27 -9.57 4.24
C ASP A 484 5.40 -9.95 5.45
N GLU A 485 4.12 -9.58 5.42
CA GLU A 485 3.19 -9.85 6.53
C GLU A 485 3.06 -11.35 6.82
N ALA A 486 3.13 -11.75 8.10
CA ALA A 486 3.02 -13.15 8.51
C ALA A 486 1.70 -13.83 8.10
N ASN A 487 0.66 -13.05 7.78
CA ASN A 487 -0.59 -13.52 7.18
C ASN A 487 -0.42 -13.96 5.72
N ASP A 488 0.34 -13.21 4.93
CA ASP A 488 0.56 -13.52 3.52
C ASP A 488 1.45 -14.76 3.38
N ALA A 489 2.45 -14.93 4.25
CA ALA A 489 3.24 -16.16 4.33
C ALA A 489 2.36 -17.40 4.68
N ALA A 490 1.38 -17.26 5.58
CA ALA A 490 0.45 -18.34 5.91
C ALA A 490 -0.51 -18.68 4.76
N ILE A 491 -0.99 -17.68 4.01
CA ILE A 491 -1.81 -17.87 2.81
C ILE A 491 -0.98 -18.50 1.69
N ALA A 492 0.25 -18.04 1.48
CA ALA A 492 1.18 -18.57 0.49
C ALA A 492 1.52 -20.05 0.76
N GLN A 493 1.75 -20.41 2.02
CA GLN A 493 1.96 -21.79 2.45
C GLN A 493 0.71 -22.67 2.20
N ALA A 494 -0.49 -22.17 2.51
CA ALA A 494 -1.73 -22.89 2.23
C ALA A 494 -1.98 -23.11 0.72
N LEU A 495 -1.68 -22.10 -0.11
CA LEU A 495 -1.77 -22.21 -1.57
C LEU A 495 -0.73 -23.18 -2.14
N TRP A 496 0.48 -23.18 -1.59
CA TRP A 496 1.55 -24.13 -1.92
C TRP A 496 1.14 -25.57 -1.61
N GLU A 497 0.59 -25.84 -0.42
CA GLU A 497 0.11 -27.16 -0.03
C GLU A 497 -0.97 -27.67 -0.99
N LEU A 498 -1.91 -26.81 -1.42
CA LEU A 498 -2.90 -27.17 -2.44
C LEU A 498 -2.28 -27.44 -3.83
N VAL A 499 -1.15 -26.83 -4.19
CA VAL A 499 -0.40 -27.21 -5.42
C VAL A 499 0.22 -28.60 -5.29
N GLN A 500 0.77 -28.92 -4.12
CA GLN A 500 1.36 -30.23 -3.87
C GLN A 500 0.28 -31.33 -3.73
N GLU A 501 -0.90 -31.02 -3.17
CA GLU A 501 -2.07 -31.92 -3.18
C GLU A 501 -2.49 -32.27 -4.61
N ASP A 502 -2.68 -31.29 -5.51
CA ASP A 502 -3.05 -31.54 -6.91
C ASP A 502 -2.00 -32.41 -7.63
N LYS A 503 -0.70 -32.13 -7.44
CA LYS A 503 0.39 -32.97 -7.98
C LYS A 503 0.39 -34.38 -7.37
N SER A 504 0.08 -34.53 -6.08
CA SER A 504 -0.04 -35.86 -5.46
C SER A 504 -1.18 -36.70 -6.06
N VAL A 505 -2.27 -36.05 -6.49
CA VAL A 505 -3.39 -36.72 -7.17
C VAL A 505 -3.02 -37.09 -8.61
N GLU A 506 -2.28 -36.24 -9.31
CA GLU A 506 -1.81 -36.49 -10.69
C GLU A 506 -0.79 -37.65 -10.77
N TYR A 507 0.20 -37.68 -9.87
CA TYR A 507 1.29 -38.66 -9.89
C TYR A 507 1.02 -39.89 -9.01
N GLY A 508 0.01 -39.85 -8.13
CA GLY A 508 -0.38 -40.96 -7.25
C GLY A 508 0.78 -41.49 -6.40
N ASN A 509 0.93 -42.81 -6.35
CA ASN A 509 2.02 -43.49 -5.61
C ASN A 509 3.43 -43.13 -6.09
N SER A 510 3.57 -42.46 -7.23
CA SER A 510 4.85 -42.03 -7.79
C SER A 510 5.17 -40.56 -7.46
N TYR A 511 4.31 -39.85 -6.74
CA TYR A 511 4.54 -38.48 -6.33
C TYR A 511 5.72 -38.37 -5.34
N ILE A 512 6.60 -37.39 -5.57
CA ILE A 512 7.76 -37.07 -4.73
C ILE A 512 7.77 -35.55 -4.52
N ALA A 513 7.38 -35.12 -3.32
CA ALA A 513 7.38 -33.71 -2.96
C ALA A 513 8.80 -33.09 -3.07
N PRO A 514 8.94 -31.86 -3.57
CA PRO A 514 10.20 -31.14 -3.50
C PRO A 514 10.53 -30.78 -2.05
N THR A 515 11.79 -30.97 -1.67
CA THR A 515 12.33 -30.63 -0.34
C THR A 515 13.73 -30.01 -0.47
N ALA A 516 14.34 -29.60 0.64
CA ALA A 516 15.74 -29.18 0.64
C ALA A 516 16.71 -30.31 0.21
N ASP A 517 16.45 -31.55 0.64
CA ASP A 517 17.27 -32.72 0.31
C ASP A 517 16.97 -33.30 -1.07
N ASN A 518 15.75 -33.11 -1.58
CA ASN A 518 15.35 -33.45 -2.94
C ASN A 518 14.70 -32.24 -3.65
N PRO A 519 15.49 -31.23 -4.06
CA PRO A 519 14.96 -30.03 -4.70
C PRO A 519 14.32 -30.31 -6.07
N THR A 520 14.64 -31.44 -6.69
CA THR A 520 14.11 -31.88 -7.98
C THR A 520 12.86 -32.75 -7.89
N GLY A 521 12.27 -32.99 -6.70
CA GLY A 521 10.97 -33.66 -6.53
C GLY A 521 10.72 -34.82 -7.50
N ASN A 522 9.69 -34.70 -8.35
CA ASN A 522 9.43 -35.56 -9.50
C ASN A 522 10.22 -35.20 -10.77
N GLY A 523 10.61 -33.92 -10.95
CA GLY A 523 11.39 -33.40 -12.07
C GLY A 523 12.85 -33.88 -12.14
N GLY A 524 13.30 -34.76 -11.25
CA GLY A 524 14.61 -35.41 -11.32
C GLY A 524 14.83 -36.37 -12.51
N GLY A 525 13.84 -36.50 -13.41
CA GLY A 525 13.92 -37.30 -14.63
C GLY A 525 13.67 -38.81 -14.44
N SER A 526 13.24 -39.24 -13.26
CA SER A 526 13.10 -40.66 -12.89
C SER A 526 11.66 -41.17 -12.76
N VAL A 527 10.66 -40.30 -12.94
CA VAL A 527 9.24 -40.66 -12.72
C VAL A 527 8.37 -40.22 -13.91
N ILE A 528 7.72 -41.19 -14.54
CA ILE A 528 6.70 -40.97 -15.58
C ILE A 528 5.32 -41.10 -14.91
N PRO A 529 4.37 -40.14 -15.11
CA PRO A 529 3.03 -40.25 -14.54
C PRO A 529 2.28 -41.46 -15.11
N HIS A 530 1.70 -42.27 -14.22
CA HIS A 530 0.95 -43.46 -14.59
C HIS A 530 -0.41 -43.07 -15.21
N ARG A 531 -0.47 -42.91 -16.54
CA ARG A 531 -1.75 -42.96 -17.26
C ARG A 531 -2.32 -44.37 -17.12
N GLY A 532 -3.26 -44.55 -16.18
CA GLY A 532 -4.02 -45.79 -16.04
C GLY A 532 -4.72 -46.15 -17.36
N PRO A 533 -4.84 -47.45 -17.70
CA PRO A 533 -5.42 -47.86 -18.96
C PRO A 533 -6.89 -47.42 -19.03
N GLY A 534 -7.22 -46.65 -20.07
CA GLY A 534 -8.61 -46.33 -20.38
C GLY A 534 -9.41 -47.60 -20.60
N ALA A 535 -10.69 -47.58 -20.18
CA ALA A 535 -11.57 -48.74 -20.26
C ALA A 535 -11.55 -49.35 -21.67
N VAL A 536 -11.06 -50.59 -21.75
CA VAL A 536 -11.16 -51.40 -22.97
C VAL A 536 -12.64 -51.59 -23.26
N ARG A 537 -13.12 -51.02 -24.36
CA ARG A 537 -14.43 -51.38 -24.90
C ARG A 537 -14.34 -52.80 -25.41
N ASP A 538 -15.21 -53.65 -24.88
CA ASP A 538 -15.40 -55.01 -25.36
C ASP A 538 -16.11 -54.96 -26.73
N GLU A 539 -15.31 -55.01 -27.80
CA GLU A 539 -15.78 -55.24 -29.17
C GLU A 539 -15.47 -56.69 -29.59
N SER A 540 -16.09 -57.65 -28.91
CA SER A 540 -16.05 -59.08 -29.27
C SER A 540 -17.40 -59.58 -29.83
N LYS A 541 -17.87 -59.00 -30.95
CA LYS A 541 -18.98 -59.57 -31.75
C LYS A 541 -18.98 -59.07 -33.20
N VAL A 542 -19.30 -59.98 -34.13
CA VAL A 542 -19.38 -59.80 -35.61
C VAL A 542 -17.99 -59.66 -36.27
N THR A 543 -17.55 -60.45 -37.27
CA THR A 543 -18.03 -61.65 -37.99
C THR A 543 -17.04 -62.84 -37.81
N THR A 544 -17.18 -64.07 -38.32
CA THR A 544 -18.14 -64.78 -39.21
C THR A 544 -18.07 -66.29 -38.90
N GLY A 545 -19.08 -67.08 -39.28
CA GLY A 545 -19.05 -68.56 -39.24
C GLY A 545 -20.39 -69.18 -38.92
#